data_AF-A0A519V5Q4-F1
#
_entry.id   AF-A0A519V5Q4-F1
#
_cell.length_a   1.000
_cell.length_b   1.000
_cell.length_c   1.000
_cell.angle_alpha   90.00
_cell.angle_beta   90.00
_cell.angle_gamma   90.00
#
_symmetry.space_group_name_H-M   'P 1'
#
loop_
_entity.id
_entity.type
_entity.pdbx_description
1 polymer ?
#
loop_
_entity_poly.entity_id
_entity_poly.type
_entity_poly.pdbx_seq_one_letter_code
_entity_poly.pdbx_strand_id
1 'polypeptide(L)'
;MKQAKKLLWIAMALPMLVASCELFEPVEEEEEEQKVDNSTYSYSFTCPSGTKNTFQIPNRLSAACKKNWEYYAKTYACNEADYFAEAERRKRSCP
;
A
#
# COMPACT_ATOMS: atom_id res chain seq x y z
N MET A 1 -56.17 -39.33 -20.06
CA MET A 1 -57.07 -38.18 -20.33
C MET A 1 -57.58 -37.61 -19.01
N LYS A 2 -57.85 -36.28 -18.99
CA LYS A 2 -58.50 -35.46 -17.93
C LYS A 2 -57.51 -34.93 -16.87
N GLN A 3 -56.89 -33.75 -17.04
CA GLN A 3 -57.42 -32.36 -17.00
C GLN A 3 -58.29 -32.08 -15.77
N ALA A 4 -57.75 -31.31 -14.81
CA ALA A 4 -58.42 -30.17 -14.20
C ALA A 4 -57.35 -29.38 -13.39
N LYS A 5 -56.87 -28.24 -13.87
CA LYS A 5 -57.48 -26.90 -13.87
C LYS A 5 -57.58 -26.28 -12.48
N LYS A 6 -56.93 -25.11 -12.40
CA LYS A 6 -57.24 -23.95 -11.55
C LYS A 6 -56.78 -24.10 -10.10
N LEU A 7 -56.22 -23.11 -9.44
CA LEU A 7 -56.23 -21.68 -9.66
C LEU A 7 -55.00 -21.09 -8.96
N LEU A 8 -54.63 -19.89 -9.41
CA LEU A 8 -53.71 -18.90 -8.85
C LEU A 8 -53.47 -18.96 -7.33
N TRP A 9 -52.39 -18.34 -6.88
CA TRP A 9 -52.46 -17.03 -6.20
C TRP A 9 -51.04 -16.45 -6.05
N ILE A 10 -50.85 -15.33 -6.77
CA ILE A 10 -50.23 -14.08 -6.29
C ILE A 10 -48.72 -14.14 -6.03
N ALA A 11 -47.91 -13.76 -7.02
CA ALA A 11 -47.58 -12.37 -7.37
C ALA A 11 -46.64 -11.68 -6.35
N MET A 12 -45.43 -11.36 -6.81
CA MET A 12 -45.01 -9.97 -6.91
C MET A 12 -43.71 -9.86 -7.72
N ALA A 13 -43.76 -9.00 -8.75
CA ALA A 13 -42.67 -8.24 -9.37
C ALA A 13 -41.40 -9.03 -9.79
N LEU A 14 -41.21 -9.46 -11.05
CA LEU A 14 -40.96 -8.66 -12.27
C LEU A 14 -40.22 -7.31 -12.03
N PRO A 15 -39.26 -6.88 -12.88
CA PRO A 15 -38.74 -7.53 -14.09
C PRO A 15 -37.21 -7.43 -14.32
N MET A 16 -36.74 -8.30 -15.22
CA MET A 16 -35.80 -8.05 -16.32
C MET A 16 -34.66 -7.06 -16.11
N LEU A 17 -33.44 -7.48 -16.45
CA LEU A 17 -32.77 -7.03 -17.68
C LEU A 17 -31.50 -7.86 -17.97
N VAL A 18 -31.62 -8.64 -19.04
CA VAL A 18 -30.60 -8.97 -20.06
C VAL A 18 -29.34 -9.75 -19.65
N ALA A 19 -29.34 -11.01 -20.04
CA ALA A 19 -28.13 -11.75 -20.38
C ALA A 19 -27.57 -11.22 -21.71
N SER A 20 -26.30 -10.83 -21.73
CA SER A 20 -25.40 -10.76 -22.89
C SER A 20 -23.97 -10.73 -22.30
N CYS A 21 -23.19 -11.82 -22.42
CA CYS A 21 -22.04 -11.91 -23.35
C CYS A 21 -20.98 -10.81 -23.06
N GLU A 22 -19.73 -11.06 -22.72
CA GLU A 22 -18.83 -12.18 -23.00
C GLU A 22 -17.69 -12.19 -21.96
N LEU A 23 -16.95 -13.29 -21.94
CA LEU A 23 -15.52 -13.31 -21.67
C LEU A 23 -15.08 -12.81 -20.29
N PHE A 24 -15.07 -13.74 -19.33
CA PHE A 24 -14.28 -13.64 -18.11
C PHE A 24 -12.79 -13.56 -18.51
N GLU A 25 -12.33 -12.35 -18.81
CA GLU A 25 -10.91 -12.03 -18.93
C GLU A 25 -10.25 -12.35 -17.59
N PRO A 26 -9.12 -13.07 -17.57
CA PRO A 26 -8.35 -13.20 -16.34
C PRO A 26 -7.99 -11.79 -15.88
N VAL A 27 -8.26 -11.48 -14.62
CA VAL A 27 -7.76 -10.29 -13.96
C VAL A 27 -6.24 -10.39 -14.02
N GLU A 28 -5.64 -9.76 -15.04
CA GLU A 28 -4.23 -9.43 -15.06
C GLU A 28 -4.00 -8.56 -13.85
N GLU A 29 -3.26 -9.10 -12.88
CA GLU A 29 -2.61 -8.30 -11.86
C GLU A 29 -1.73 -7.31 -12.62
N GLU A 30 -2.23 -6.10 -12.86
CA GLU A 30 -1.40 -4.95 -13.17
C GLU A 30 -0.47 -4.79 -11.96
N GLU A 31 0.69 -5.47 -12.03
CA GLU A 31 1.89 -5.02 -11.35
C GLU A 31 2.10 -3.60 -11.88
N GLU A 32 1.61 -2.61 -11.13
CA GLU A 32 2.01 -1.22 -11.31
C GLU A 32 3.53 -1.26 -11.35
N GLU A 33 4.11 -1.15 -12.54
CA GLU A 33 5.55 -1.02 -12.73
C GLU A 33 5.94 0.25 -11.99
N GLN A 34 6.32 0.07 -10.73
CA GLN A 34 6.74 1.11 -9.83
C GLN A 34 8.01 1.67 -10.46
N LYS A 35 7.85 2.75 -11.24
CA LYS A 35 8.94 3.48 -11.86
C LYS A 35 10.03 3.66 -10.82
N VAL A 36 11.10 2.88 -10.93
CA VAL A 36 12.19 2.87 -9.95
C VAL A 36 12.92 4.20 -10.13
N ASP A 37 12.50 5.19 -9.35
CA ASP A 37 13.21 6.45 -9.26
C ASP A 37 14.53 6.20 -8.51
N ASN A 38 15.58 5.93 -9.29
CA ASN A 38 16.94 5.69 -8.80
C ASN A 38 17.55 6.91 -8.07
N SER A 39 16.84 8.05 -7.97
CA SER A 39 17.28 9.18 -7.16
C SER A 39 17.31 8.87 -5.66
N THR A 40 16.55 7.87 -5.22
CA THR A 40 16.46 7.43 -3.82
C THR A 40 16.65 5.91 -3.68
N TYR A 41 16.99 5.46 -2.48
CA TYR A 41 16.94 4.04 -2.12
C TYR A 41 16.02 3.82 -0.92
N SER A 42 15.37 2.67 -0.91
CA SER A 42 14.49 2.23 0.17
C SER A 42 15.30 1.68 1.33
N TYR A 43 15.30 2.40 2.45
CA TYR A 43 15.85 1.95 3.72
C TYR A 43 14.75 1.33 4.58
N SER A 44 14.79 0.00 4.75
CA SER A 44 13.85 -0.74 5.61
C SER A 44 14.50 -1.11 6.94
N PHE A 45 13.76 -0.94 8.03
CA PHE A 45 14.19 -1.33 9.38
C PHE A 45 13.00 -1.74 10.24
N THR A 46 13.28 -2.47 11.32
CA THR A 46 12.27 -2.89 12.30
C THR A 46 12.54 -2.18 13.62
N CYS A 47 11.52 -1.54 14.16
CA CYS A 47 11.58 -0.92 15.48
C CYS A 47 11.60 -1.99 16.58
N PRO A 48 12.08 -1.66 17.80
CA PRO A 48 12.02 -2.58 18.94
C PRO A 48 10.60 -3.07 19.27
N SER A 49 9.57 -2.31 18.89
CA SER A 49 8.15 -2.69 18.99
C SER A 49 7.72 -3.81 18.02
N GLY A 50 8.58 -4.20 17.07
CA GLY A 50 8.27 -5.14 15.99
C GLY A 50 7.68 -4.50 14.74
N THR A 51 7.41 -3.18 14.74
CA THR A 51 6.89 -2.47 13.56
C THR A 51 7.98 -2.31 12.51
N LYS A 52 7.73 -2.78 11.28
CA LYS A 52 8.60 -2.55 10.12
C LYS A 52 8.27 -1.21 9.48
N ASN A 53 9.29 -0.41 9.21
CA ASN A 53 9.18 0.88 8.55
C ASN A 53 10.12 0.93 7.34
N THR A 54 9.72 1.67 6.32
CA THR A 54 10.51 1.91 5.11
C THR A 54 10.60 3.41 4.87
N PHE A 55 11.82 3.90 4.61
CA PHE A 55 12.10 5.31 4.33
C PHE A 55 12.85 5.45 3.01
N GLN A 56 12.54 6.49 2.23
CA GLN A 56 13.29 6.81 1.02
C GLN A 56 14.42 7.79 1.34
N ILE A 57 15.66 7.41 0.99
CA ILE A 57 16.86 8.23 1.24
C ILE A 57 17.53 8.56 -0.09
N PRO A 58 17.90 9.83 -0.37
CA PRO A 58 18.53 10.20 -1.62
C PRO A 58 19.89 9.51 -1.86
N ASN A 59 20.08 8.97 -3.06
CA ASN A 59 21.32 8.29 -3.46
C ASN A 59 22.50 9.24 -3.63
N ARG A 60 22.23 10.52 -3.95
CA ARG A 60 23.22 11.59 -4.14
C ARG A 60 24.03 11.93 -2.88
N LEU A 61 23.55 11.52 -1.70
CA LEU A 61 24.20 11.81 -0.43
C LEU A 61 25.50 11.02 -0.27
N SER A 62 26.48 11.60 0.42
CA SER A 62 27.68 10.88 0.83
C SER A 62 27.31 9.73 1.80
N ALA A 63 28.18 8.72 1.92
CA ALA A 63 27.94 7.59 2.83
C ALA A 63 27.74 8.05 4.29
N ALA A 64 28.44 9.09 4.73
CA ALA A 64 28.25 9.67 6.06
C ALA A 64 26.85 10.30 6.21
N CYS A 65 26.40 11.02 5.18
CA CYS A 65 25.07 11.61 5.18
C CYS A 65 23.95 10.58 5.11
N LYS A 66 24.12 9.50 4.33
CA LYS A 66 23.17 8.38 4.33
C LYS A 66 22.97 7.81 5.74
N LYS A 67 24.04 7.58 6.49
CA LYS A 67 23.96 7.12 7.89
C LYS A 67 23.21 8.08 8.82
N ASN A 68 23.39 9.40 8.64
CA ASN A 68 22.65 10.40 9.42
C ASN A 68 21.15 10.36 9.10
N TRP A 69 20.79 10.20 7.83
CA TRP A 69 19.40 10.04 7.39
C TRP A 69 18.78 8.73 7.89
N GLU A 70 19.52 7.63 7.88
CA GLU A 70 19.08 6.35 8.44
C GLU A 70 18.84 6.43 9.95
N TYR A 71 19.75 7.09 10.68
CA TYR A 71 19.60 7.32 12.12
C TYR A 71 18.36 8.17 12.40
N TYR A 72 18.17 9.25 11.66
CA TYR A 72 16.98 10.07 11.75
C TYR A 72 15.70 9.27 11.50
N ALA A 73 15.66 8.48 10.41
CA ALA A 73 14.51 7.67 10.06
C ALA A 73 14.15 6.68 11.18
N LYS A 74 15.14 6.00 11.77
CA LYS A 74 14.95 5.09 12.90
C LYS A 74 14.39 5.80 14.12
N THR A 75 15.06 6.85 14.56
CA THR A 75 14.67 7.59 15.75
C THR A 75 13.24 8.10 15.63
N TYR A 76 12.88 8.73 14.49
CA TYR A 76 11.54 9.27 14.28
C TYR A 76 10.48 8.17 14.11
N ALA A 77 10.72 7.16 13.29
CA ALA A 77 9.72 6.12 13.05
C ALA A 77 9.47 5.23 14.28
N CYS A 78 10.48 5.04 15.13
CA CYS A 78 10.38 4.25 16.35
C CYS A 78 9.98 5.09 17.58
N ASN A 79 9.68 6.38 17.42
CA ASN A 79 9.30 7.30 18.50
C ASN A 79 10.29 7.34 19.67
N GLU A 80 11.60 7.24 19.39
CA GLU A 80 12.65 7.30 20.41
C GLU A 80 12.93 8.75 20.84
N ALA A 81 12.01 9.34 21.61
CA ALA A 81 11.98 10.76 21.96
C ALA A 81 13.30 11.30 22.54
N ASP A 82 14.01 10.49 23.33
CA ASP A 82 15.28 10.85 23.95
C ASP A 82 16.37 11.21 22.92
N TYR A 83 16.26 10.68 21.69
CA TYR A 83 17.25 10.88 20.63
C TYR A 83 16.81 11.88 19.54
N PHE A 84 15.62 12.47 19.64
CA PHE A 84 15.06 13.33 18.58
C PHE A 84 15.94 14.55 18.29
N ALA A 85 16.44 15.21 19.33
CA ALA A 85 17.31 16.38 19.18
C ALA A 85 18.63 16.03 18.47
N GLU A 86 19.21 14.88 18.78
CA GLU A 86 20.43 14.43 18.11
C GLU A 86 20.16 14.02 16.65
N ALA A 87 19.08 13.29 16.41
CA ALA A 87 18.67 12.89 15.07
C ALA A 87 18.49 14.09 14.13
N GLU A 88 17.81 15.14 14.61
CA GLU A 88 17.64 16.39 13.88
C GLU A 88 18.97 17.08 13.59
N ARG A 89 19.86 17.16 14.59
CA ARG A 89 21.19 17.76 14.41
C ARG A 89 21.99 17.00 13.33
N ARG A 90 21.97 15.67 13.36
CA ARG A 90 22.68 14.82 12.38
C ARG A 90 22.09 14.95 10.98
N LYS A 91 20.76 15.03 10.85
CA LYS A 91 20.10 15.26 9.55
C LYS A 91 20.46 16.62 8.98
N ARG A 92 20.43 17.69 9.79
CA ARG A 92 20.73 19.06 9.33
C ARG A 92 22.16 19.25 8.86
N SER A 93 23.11 18.43 9.31
CA SER A 93 24.48 18.48 8.80
C SER A 93 24.62 17.93 7.37
N CYS A 94 23.53 17.43 6.77
CA CYS A 94 23.51 16.66 5.53
C CYS A 94 22.23 16.92 4.70
N PRO A 95 22.15 18.05 3.98
CA PRO A 95 21.01 18.42 3.12
C PRO A 95 20.94 17.67 1.77
#